data_AF-A0A524MLM8-F1
#
_entry.id   AF-A0A524MLM8-F1
#
_cell.length_a   1.000
_cell.length_b   1.000
_cell.length_c   1.000
_cell.angle_alpha   90.00
_cell.angle_beta   90.00
_cell.angle_gamma   90.00
#
_symmetry.space_group_name_H-M   'P 1'
#
loop_
_entity.id
_entity.type
_entity.pdbx_description
1 polymer ?
#
loop_
_entity_poly.entity_id
_entity_poly.type
_entity_poly.pdbx_seq_one_letter_code
_entity_poly.pdbx_strand_id
1 'polypeptide(L)'
;MSSQGNKRYKALDHPIRRKIVQLLADEPQTYSQLLQKLEIESGHLAYHIRNLGEMLEKDESGNYYLNREGVKAYDFLTGEYSTEASGGNSFERVVLLSLVFLMLVIAGAILLGAPDRSAELRFEEQKADTYVLSLQALDIVYEIFEDWEIPRDHWTELLLKVVKIKSNLDDLYSYSGDKTYVGFAERLEYYESELSSVIVVGDPGYMTLTVEKRYLIRELHTLLLEIEEAL
;
A
#
# COMPACT_ATOMS: atom_id res chain seq x y z
N MET A 1 9.41 24.95 -50.66
CA MET A 1 10.64 24.17 -50.41
C MET A 1 10.28 22.69 -50.45
N SER A 2 10.65 22.09 -51.56
CA SER A 2 10.56 20.68 -51.93
C SER A 2 11.55 19.82 -51.13
N SER A 3 11.26 18.50 -51.10
CA SER A 3 12.23 17.40 -50.95
C SER A 3 12.53 16.87 -49.53
N GLN A 4 11.51 16.35 -48.83
CA GLN A 4 11.71 15.26 -47.84
C GLN A 4 10.68 14.10 -47.94
N GLY A 5 9.87 14.04 -49.01
CA GLY A 5 8.89 12.95 -49.22
C GLY A 5 9.23 11.93 -50.32
N ASN A 6 10.27 12.18 -51.13
CA ASN A 6 10.32 11.64 -52.49
C ASN A 6 11.05 10.30 -52.70
N LYS A 7 11.57 9.64 -51.65
CA LYS A 7 12.30 8.38 -51.82
C LYS A 7 11.43 7.13 -51.71
N ARG A 8 10.33 7.18 -50.95
CA ARG A 8 9.56 5.98 -50.58
C ARG A 8 8.68 5.42 -51.71
N TYR A 9 8.23 6.29 -52.62
CA TYR A 9 7.34 5.90 -53.74
C TYR A 9 7.91 6.25 -55.11
N LYS A 10 9.24 6.17 -55.30
CA LYS A 10 9.88 6.41 -56.61
C LYS A 10 9.33 5.52 -57.73
N ALA A 11 8.84 4.32 -57.37
CA ALA A 11 8.13 3.46 -58.32
C ALA A 11 6.86 4.15 -58.88
N LEU A 12 6.19 5.04 -58.16
CA LEU A 12 4.96 5.69 -58.63
C LEU A 12 5.18 6.91 -59.55
N ASP A 13 6.43 7.25 -59.89
CA ASP A 13 6.73 8.38 -60.80
C ASP A 13 6.16 8.17 -62.22
N HIS A 14 5.91 6.91 -62.62
CA HIS A 14 5.43 6.58 -63.97
C HIS A 14 3.90 6.44 -64.02
N PRO A 15 3.21 7.06 -65.01
CA PRO A 15 1.75 7.07 -65.09
C PRO A 15 1.13 5.68 -65.18
N ILE A 16 1.72 4.76 -65.95
CA ILE A 16 1.23 3.36 -66.05
C ILE A 16 1.27 2.66 -64.69
N ARG A 17 2.31 2.90 -63.87
CA ARG A 17 2.44 2.25 -62.56
C ARG A 17 1.41 2.78 -61.55
N ARG A 18 1.09 4.08 -61.61
CA ARG A 18 -0.04 4.65 -60.86
C ARG A 18 -1.36 4.01 -61.27
N LYS A 19 -1.60 3.84 -62.58
CA LYS A 19 -2.83 3.23 -63.09
C LYS A 19 -2.95 1.76 -62.69
N ILE A 20 -1.85 0.99 -62.68
CA ILE A 20 -1.84 -0.38 -62.14
C ILE A 20 -2.25 -0.38 -60.67
N VAL A 21 -1.65 0.48 -59.84
CA VAL A 21 -1.97 0.56 -58.41
C VAL A 21 -3.45 0.93 -58.19
N GLN A 22 -3.97 1.89 -58.97
CA GLN A 22 -5.39 2.26 -58.91
C GLN A 22 -6.34 1.13 -59.31
N LEU A 23 -6.02 0.39 -60.38
CA LEU A 23 -6.83 -0.76 -60.82
C LEU A 23 -6.85 -1.89 -59.79
N LEU A 24 -5.72 -2.13 -59.12
CA LEU A 24 -5.57 -3.19 -58.13
C LEU A 24 -6.08 -2.81 -56.74
N ALA A 25 -6.29 -1.52 -56.47
CA ALA A 25 -6.96 -1.04 -55.26
C ALA A 25 -8.48 -1.32 -55.30
N ASP A 26 -9.06 -1.31 -56.50
CA ASP A 26 -10.47 -1.62 -56.72
C ASP A 26 -10.75 -3.13 -56.60
N GLU A 27 -9.99 -3.95 -57.34
CA GLU A 27 -10.12 -5.40 -57.30
C GLU A 27 -8.83 -6.11 -57.74
N PRO A 28 -8.52 -7.33 -57.23
CA PRO A 28 -7.45 -8.16 -57.77
C PRO A 28 -7.65 -8.45 -59.27
N GLN A 29 -6.57 -8.44 -60.06
CA GLN A 29 -6.64 -8.64 -61.52
C GLN A 29 -5.57 -9.61 -62.02
N THR A 30 -5.93 -10.46 -62.97
CA THR A 30 -4.96 -11.25 -63.73
C THR A 30 -4.10 -10.38 -64.64
N TYR A 31 -2.97 -10.93 -65.09
CA TYR A 31 -2.09 -10.27 -66.04
C TYR A 31 -2.79 -9.87 -67.34
N SER A 32 -3.65 -10.74 -67.89
CA SER A 32 -4.38 -10.47 -69.13
C SER A 32 -5.43 -9.37 -68.97
N GLN A 33 -6.12 -9.32 -67.83
CA GLN A 33 -7.06 -8.24 -67.53
C GLN A 33 -6.34 -6.88 -67.42
N LEU A 34 -5.18 -6.84 -66.76
CA LEU A 34 -4.36 -5.63 -66.70
C LEU A 34 -3.88 -5.20 -68.10
N LEU A 35 -3.46 -6.16 -68.93
CA LEU A 35 -3.04 -5.89 -70.30
C LEU A 35 -4.18 -5.27 -71.13
N GLN A 36 -5.40 -5.82 -71.00
CA GLN A 36 -6.59 -5.32 -71.67
C GLN A 36 -7.00 -3.92 -71.17
N LYS A 37 -7.01 -3.69 -69.85
CA LYS A 37 -7.40 -2.39 -69.25
C LYS A 37 -6.38 -1.28 -69.49
N LEU A 38 -5.10 -1.61 -69.68
CA LEU A 38 -4.01 -0.64 -69.88
C LEU A 38 -3.66 -0.41 -71.35
N GLU A 39 -4.07 -1.30 -72.25
CA GLU A 39 -3.81 -1.22 -73.70
C GLU A 39 -2.32 -1.07 -74.04
N ILE A 40 -1.47 -1.84 -73.38
CA ILE A 40 -0.01 -1.85 -73.59
C ILE A 40 0.50 -3.22 -74.03
N GLU A 41 1.71 -3.25 -74.58
CA GLU A 41 2.36 -4.51 -74.93
C GLU A 41 2.74 -5.33 -73.69
N SER A 42 2.75 -6.66 -73.84
CA SER A 42 3.05 -7.57 -72.72
C SER A 42 4.43 -7.30 -72.10
N GLY A 43 5.47 -7.05 -72.91
CA GLY A 43 6.80 -6.72 -72.37
C GLY A 43 6.82 -5.47 -71.48
N HIS A 44 5.99 -4.47 -71.81
CA HIS A 44 5.85 -3.24 -71.03
C HIS A 44 5.14 -3.49 -69.70
N LEU A 45 4.06 -4.28 -69.70
CA LEU A 45 3.36 -4.63 -68.45
C LEU A 45 4.27 -5.39 -67.48
N ALA A 46 5.01 -6.40 -67.97
CA ALA A 46 5.97 -7.16 -67.17
C ALA A 46 7.04 -6.25 -66.54
N TYR A 47 7.54 -5.26 -67.30
CA TYR A 47 8.48 -4.26 -66.79
C TYR A 47 7.86 -3.40 -65.68
N HIS A 48 6.61 -2.96 -65.85
CA HIS A 48 5.95 -2.12 -64.85
C HIS A 48 5.62 -2.88 -63.56
N ILE A 49 5.12 -4.12 -63.66
CA ILE A 49 4.84 -4.98 -62.49
C ILE A 49 6.13 -5.26 -61.71
N ARG A 50 7.23 -5.60 -62.40
CA ARG A 50 8.52 -5.84 -61.73
C ARG A 50 9.03 -4.62 -60.96
N ASN A 51 8.83 -3.42 -61.50
CA ASN A 51 9.23 -2.18 -60.85
C ASN A 51 8.28 -1.72 -59.74
N LEU A 52 7.03 -2.17 -59.74
CA LEU A 52 6.12 -2.02 -58.61
C LEU A 52 6.50 -2.97 -57.47
N GLY A 53 7.12 -4.11 -57.80
CA GLY A 53 7.89 -4.93 -56.87
C GLY A 53 7.12 -5.27 -55.59
N GLU A 54 7.67 -4.83 -54.45
CA GLU A 54 7.16 -5.06 -53.09
C GLU A 54 5.77 -4.48 -52.80
N MET A 55 5.15 -3.73 -53.72
CA MET A 55 3.79 -3.22 -53.56
C MET A 55 2.71 -4.24 -53.98
N LEU A 56 3.09 -5.24 -54.76
CA LEU A 56 2.17 -6.20 -55.37
C LEU A 56 2.48 -7.61 -54.89
N GLU A 57 1.43 -8.37 -54.64
CA GLU A 57 1.50 -9.83 -54.45
C GLU A 57 0.66 -10.53 -55.52
N LYS A 58 0.95 -11.82 -55.74
CA LYS A 58 0.24 -12.66 -56.70
C LYS A 58 -0.28 -13.89 -55.99
N ASP A 59 -1.57 -14.16 -56.12
CA ASP A 59 -2.20 -15.34 -55.53
C ASP A 59 -1.96 -16.62 -56.37
N GLU A 60 -2.39 -17.76 -55.84
CA GLU A 60 -2.29 -19.07 -56.50
C GLU A 60 -3.11 -19.17 -57.79
N SER A 61 -4.15 -18.34 -57.94
CA SER A 61 -4.99 -18.25 -59.15
C SER A 61 -4.39 -17.33 -60.21
N GLY A 62 -3.31 -16.63 -59.88
CA GLY A 62 -2.56 -15.75 -60.75
C GLY A 62 -3.06 -14.30 -60.81
N ASN A 63 -3.91 -13.88 -59.87
CA ASN A 63 -4.33 -12.49 -59.71
C ASN A 63 -3.26 -11.69 -58.96
N TYR A 64 -3.00 -10.49 -59.44
CA TYR A 64 -2.21 -9.49 -58.74
C TYR A 64 -3.13 -8.68 -57.82
N TYR A 65 -2.63 -8.32 -56.64
CA TYR A 65 -3.31 -7.45 -55.68
C TYR A 65 -2.31 -6.58 -54.92
N LEU A 66 -2.79 -5.49 -54.31
CA LEU A 66 -1.96 -4.63 -53.45
C LEU A 66 -1.73 -5.32 -52.10
N ASN A 67 -0.48 -5.41 -51.67
CA ASN A 67 -0.19 -5.76 -50.28
C ASN A 67 -0.22 -4.50 -49.39
N ARG A 68 0.15 -4.65 -48.11
CA ARG A 68 0.10 -3.54 -47.15
C ARG A 68 0.88 -2.29 -47.59
N GLU A 69 2.03 -2.43 -48.26
CA GLU A 69 2.77 -1.26 -48.75
C GLU A 69 2.17 -0.71 -50.05
N GLY A 70 1.58 -1.56 -50.89
CA GLY A 70 0.80 -1.15 -52.06
C GLY A 70 -0.44 -0.33 -51.71
N VAL A 71 -1.17 -0.69 -50.65
CA VAL A 71 -2.34 0.07 -50.16
C VAL A 71 -1.91 1.46 -49.70
N LYS A 72 -0.85 1.56 -48.89
CA LYS A 72 -0.30 2.88 -48.49
C LYS A 72 0.18 3.71 -49.68
N ALA A 73 0.69 3.05 -50.73
CA ALA A 73 1.09 3.70 -51.96
C ALA A 73 -0.13 4.26 -52.73
N TYR A 74 -1.26 3.54 -52.72
CA TYR A 74 -2.53 4.00 -53.26
C TYR A 74 -3.08 5.20 -52.48
N ASP A 75 -3.13 5.12 -51.15
CA ASP A 75 -3.59 6.21 -50.26
C ASP A 75 -2.76 7.50 -50.47
N PHE A 76 -1.45 7.34 -50.67
CA PHE A 76 -0.56 8.44 -51.03
C PHE A 76 -0.90 9.06 -52.40
N LEU A 77 -1.35 8.26 -53.38
CA LEU A 77 -1.74 8.75 -54.71
C LEU A 77 -3.09 9.46 -54.71
N THR A 78 -4.06 8.99 -53.93
CA THR A 78 -5.42 9.55 -53.86
C THR A 78 -5.51 10.73 -52.90
N GLY A 79 -4.51 10.93 -52.05
CA GLY A 79 -4.55 11.92 -50.96
C GLY A 79 -5.40 11.45 -49.79
N GLU A 80 -5.91 10.22 -49.83
CA GLU A 80 -6.62 9.54 -48.75
C GLU A 80 -5.61 8.94 -47.77
N TYR A 81 -4.59 9.71 -47.39
CA TYR A 81 -3.77 9.34 -46.23
C TYR A 81 -4.65 9.46 -44.99
N SER A 82 -5.46 8.43 -44.75
CA SER A 82 -5.97 8.12 -43.43
C SER A 82 -4.74 7.94 -42.58
N THR A 83 -4.41 9.01 -41.85
CA THR A 83 -3.68 8.85 -40.60
C THR A 83 -4.57 7.91 -39.81
N GLU A 84 -4.27 6.61 -39.86
CA GLU A 84 -5.01 5.62 -39.09
C GLU A 84 -5.11 6.17 -37.68
N ALA A 85 -6.36 6.42 -37.29
CA ALA A 85 -6.68 7.05 -36.05
C ALA A 85 -6.15 6.16 -34.93
N SER A 86 -5.28 6.77 -34.14
CA SER A 86 -5.22 6.58 -32.70
C SER A 86 -5.09 5.12 -32.24
N GLY A 87 -3.86 4.62 -32.29
CA GLY A 87 -3.39 3.80 -31.18
C GLY A 87 -3.57 4.61 -29.90
N GLY A 88 -4.75 4.48 -29.27
CA GLY A 88 -5.08 5.13 -28.01
C GLY A 88 -3.94 4.90 -27.05
N ASN A 89 -3.23 5.99 -26.76
CA ASN A 89 -1.85 6.05 -26.31
C ASN A 89 -1.52 4.86 -25.41
N SER A 90 -0.96 3.79 -25.99
CA SER A 90 -0.48 2.64 -25.22
C SER A 90 0.42 3.12 -24.08
N PHE A 91 1.12 4.22 -24.32
CA PHE A 91 1.85 5.00 -23.33
C PHE A 91 0.96 5.61 -22.23
N GLU A 92 -0.14 6.31 -22.53
CA GLU A 92 -1.06 6.83 -21.49
C GLU A 92 -1.72 5.72 -20.68
N ARG A 93 -2.10 4.61 -21.32
CA ARG A 93 -2.65 3.45 -20.61
C ARG A 93 -1.63 2.84 -19.65
N VAL A 94 -0.37 2.72 -20.08
CA VAL A 94 0.73 2.24 -19.24
C VAL A 94 1.04 3.24 -18.12
N VAL A 95 1.05 4.54 -18.39
CA VAL A 95 1.28 5.58 -17.38
C VAL A 95 0.15 5.58 -16.35
N LEU A 96 -1.11 5.50 -16.78
CA LEU A 96 -2.27 5.42 -15.89
C LEU A 96 -2.21 4.18 -14.99
N LEU A 97 -1.92 3.00 -15.57
CA LEU A 97 -1.78 1.76 -14.80
C LEU A 97 -0.60 1.84 -13.81
N SER A 98 0.51 2.46 -14.20
CA SER A 98 1.66 2.72 -13.32
C SER A 98 1.27 3.60 -12.13
N LEU A 99 0.50 4.66 -12.37
CA LEU A 99 0.02 5.58 -11.32
C LEU A 99 -0.96 4.89 -10.38
N VAL A 100 -1.89 4.09 -10.90
CA VAL A 100 -2.83 3.29 -10.07
C VAL A 100 -2.06 2.28 -9.22
N PHE A 101 -1.10 1.58 -9.82
CA PHE A 101 -0.24 0.64 -9.10
C PHE A 101 0.56 1.33 -7.99
N LEU A 102 1.17 2.48 -8.29
CA LEU A 102 1.89 3.28 -7.29
C LEU A 102 0.95 3.72 -6.16
N MET A 103 -0.27 4.17 -6.49
CA MET A 103 -1.26 4.56 -5.49
C MET A 103 -1.65 3.37 -4.60
N LEU A 104 -1.85 2.18 -5.16
CA LEU A 104 -2.13 0.96 -4.39
C LEU A 104 -0.96 0.54 -3.51
N VAL A 105 0.28 0.66 -3.99
CA VAL A 105 1.48 0.39 -3.18
C VAL A 105 1.61 1.37 -2.04
N ILE A 106 1.39 2.67 -2.28
CA ILE A 106 1.39 3.70 -1.24
C ILE A 106 0.27 3.43 -0.23
N ALA A 107 -0.95 3.15 -0.70
CA ALA A 107 -2.07 2.82 0.18
C ALA A 107 -1.79 1.57 1.01
N GLY A 108 -1.21 0.53 0.41
CA GLY A 108 -0.79 -0.69 1.11
C GLY A 108 0.33 -0.44 2.12
N ALA A 109 1.32 0.39 1.77
CA ALA A 109 2.39 0.79 2.68
C ALA A 109 1.87 1.63 3.85
N ILE A 110 0.89 2.51 3.62
CA ILE A 110 0.21 3.25 4.70
C ILE A 110 -0.61 2.29 5.58
N LEU A 111 -1.29 1.31 5.00
CA LEU A 111 -2.08 0.33 5.75
C LEU A 111 -1.21 -0.59 6.61
N LEU A 112 -0.04 -1.01 6.11
CA LEU A 112 0.90 -1.89 6.81
C LEU A 112 1.87 -1.14 7.74
N GLY A 113 2.21 0.10 7.40
CA GLY A 113 3.13 0.95 8.16
C GLY A 113 2.44 1.91 9.12
N ALA A 114 1.10 1.93 9.16
CA ALA A 114 0.40 2.63 10.22
C ALA A 114 0.82 2.01 11.55
N PRO A 115 1.26 2.82 12.54
CA PRO A 115 1.51 2.31 13.88
C PRO A 115 0.26 1.57 14.35
N ASP A 116 0.46 0.42 15.00
CA ASP A 116 -0.64 -0.42 15.47
C ASP A 116 -1.50 0.41 16.44
N ARG A 117 -2.55 1.03 15.89
CA ARG A 117 -3.45 1.89 16.66
C ARG A 117 -4.09 1.11 17.80
N SER A 118 -4.16 -0.21 17.69
CA SER A 118 -4.65 -1.05 18.78
C SER A 118 -3.65 -1.16 19.93
N ALA A 119 -2.34 -1.12 19.67
CA ALA A 119 -1.31 -1.09 20.70
C ALA A 119 -1.29 0.26 21.43
N GLU A 120 -1.39 1.37 20.70
CA GLU A 120 -1.47 2.72 21.30
C GLU A 120 -2.73 2.88 22.16
N LEU A 121 -3.88 2.43 21.66
CA LEU A 121 -5.12 2.46 22.43
C LEU A 121 -5.04 1.61 23.70
N ARG A 122 -4.44 0.41 23.61
CA ARG A 122 -4.22 -0.45 24.78
C ARG A 122 -3.26 0.17 25.78
N PHE A 123 -2.22 0.86 25.30
CA PHE A 123 -1.29 1.58 26.16
C PHE A 123 -2.01 2.67 26.96
N GLU A 124 -2.79 3.52 26.28
CA GLU A 124 -3.55 4.59 26.94
C GLU A 124 -4.64 4.05 27.90
N GLU A 125 -5.34 2.99 27.52
CA GLU A 125 -6.31 2.31 28.39
C GLU A 125 -5.63 1.75 29.64
N GLN A 126 -4.53 1.03 29.47
CA GLN A 126 -3.76 0.46 30.58
C GLN A 126 -3.21 1.55 31.51
N LYS A 127 -2.76 2.66 30.94
CA LYS A 127 -2.24 3.82 31.67
C LYS A 127 -3.34 4.45 32.54
N ALA A 128 -4.52 4.67 31.97
CA ALA A 128 -5.68 5.21 32.69
C ALA A 128 -6.15 4.27 33.81
N ASP A 129 -6.21 2.95 33.55
CA ASP A 129 -6.57 1.95 34.55
C ASP A 129 -5.57 1.93 35.71
N THR A 130 -4.27 2.03 35.41
CA THR A 130 -3.21 2.10 36.44
C THR A 130 -3.36 3.35 37.29
N TYR A 131 -3.65 4.50 36.68
CA TYR A 131 -3.87 5.75 37.38
C TYR A 131 -5.04 5.65 38.37
N VAL A 132 -6.19 5.11 37.91
CA VAL A 132 -7.37 4.91 38.76
C VAL A 132 -7.08 3.93 39.90
N LEU A 133 -6.36 2.84 39.64
CA LEU A 133 -5.97 1.89 40.69
C LEU A 133 -5.04 2.52 41.72
N SER A 134 -4.09 3.37 41.31
CA SER A 134 -3.19 4.10 42.20
C SER A 134 -3.97 5.04 43.12
N LEU A 135 -4.94 5.79 42.59
CA LEU A 135 -5.81 6.64 43.41
C LEU A 135 -6.62 5.83 44.43
N GLN A 136 -7.21 4.72 44.01
CA GLN A 136 -7.96 3.83 44.92
C GLN A 136 -7.06 3.22 46.00
N ALA A 137 -5.81 2.88 45.67
CA ALA A 137 -4.84 2.40 46.64
C ALA A 137 -4.45 3.51 47.63
N LEU A 138 -4.28 4.75 47.16
CA LEU A 138 -4.03 5.91 48.01
C LEU A 138 -5.18 6.17 48.98
N ASP A 139 -6.44 6.09 48.53
CA ASP A 139 -7.62 6.23 49.37
C ASP A 139 -7.61 5.19 50.52
N ILE A 140 -7.36 3.93 50.20
CA ILE A 140 -7.26 2.86 51.21
C ILE A 140 -6.10 3.13 52.17
N VAL A 141 -4.95 3.62 51.67
CA VAL A 141 -3.82 4.01 52.51
C VAL A 141 -4.20 5.12 53.49
N TYR A 142 -4.99 6.11 53.06
CA TYR A 142 -5.51 7.15 53.94
C TYR A 142 -6.45 6.59 55.01
N GLU A 143 -7.39 5.73 54.63
CA GLU A 143 -8.30 5.05 55.58
C GLU A 143 -7.51 4.25 56.64
N ILE A 144 -6.47 3.53 56.22
CA ILE A 144 -5.55 2.80 57.11
C ILE A 144 -4.87 3.74 58.12
N PHE A 145 -4.54 4.97 57.74
CA PHE A 145 -3.90 5.93 58.65
C PHE A 145 -4.86 6.56 59.66
N GLU A 146 -6.14 6.72 59.30
CA GLU A 146 -7.15 7.32 60.17
C GLU A 146 -7.59 6.38 61.30
N ASP A 147 -7.56 5.08 61.06
CA ASP A 147 -8.05 4.08 62.01
C ASP A 147 -6.95 3.45 62.90
N TRP A 148 -7.31 3.22 64.18
CA TRP A 148 -6.45 2.50 65.13
C TRP A 148 -6.47 0.98 64.90
N GLU A 149 -7.62 0.47 64.46
CA GLU A 149 -7.89 -0.93 64.16
C GLU A 149 -8.34 -1.04 62.71
N ILE A 150 -7.50 -1.63 61.87
CA ILE A 150 -7.75 -1.66 60.43
C ILE A 150 -8.40 -2.99 60.08
N PRO A 151 -9.59 -2.98 59.46
CA PRO A 151 -10.26 -4.22 59.12
C PRO A 151 -9.49 -4.96 58.01
N ARG A 152 -9.55 -6.29 58.05
CA ARG A 152 -8.73 -7.17 57.18
C ARG A 152 -9.00 -6.97 55.68
N ASP A 153 -10.21 -6.55 55.32
CA ASP A 153 -10.61 -6.27 53.94
C ASP A 153 -9.81 -5.10 53.34
N HIS A 154 -9.51 -4.04 54.09
CA HIS A 154 -8.70 -2.91 53.61
C HIS A 154 -7.29 -3.35 53.24
N TRP A 155 -6.65 -4.19 54.07
CA TRP A 155 -5.35 -4.79 53.75
C TRP A 155 -5.40 -5.65 52.49
N THR A 156 -6.46 -6.45 52.38
CA THR A 156 -6.65 -7.36 51.24
C THR A 156 -6.90 -6.57 49.97
N GLU A 157 -7.72 -5.53 50.02
CA GLU A 157 -7.98 -4.66 48.89
C GLU A 157 -6.72 -3.91 48.48
N LEU A 158 -5.99 -3.33 49.42
CA LEU A 158 -4.71 -2.67 49.14
C LEU A 158 -3.72 -3.61 48.44
N LEU A 159 -3.56 -4.84 48.94
CA LEU A 159 -2.74 -5.85 48.28
C LEU A 159 -3.20 -6.10 46.83
N LEU A 160 -4.50 -6.29 46.62
CA LEU A 160 -5.04 -6.53 45.27
C LEU A 160 -4.80 -5.35 44.33
N LYS A 161 -4.89 -4.10 44.81
CA LYS A 161 -4.56 -2.91 44.00
C LYS A 161 -3.07 -2.90 43.67
N VAL A 162 -2.19 -3.10 44.65
CA VAL A 162 -0.73 -3.14 44.46
C VAL A 162 -0.33 -4.19 43.42
N VAL A 163 -0.87 -5.41 43.51
CA VAL A 163 -0.61 -6.48 42.53
C VAL A 163 -1.04 -6.07 41.13
N LYS A 164 -2.23 -5.46 40.98
CA LYS A 164 -2.72 -5.00 39.68
C LYS A 164 -1.89 -3.85 39.11
N ILE A 165 -1.55 -2.86 39.94
CA ILE A 165 -0.70 -1.72 39.54
C ILE A 165 0.64 -2.24 39.04
N LYS A 166 1.29 -3.15 39.79
CA LYS A 166 2.54 -3.78 39.38
C LYS A 166 2.41 -4.49 38.03
N SER A 167 1.39 -5.35 37.87
CA SER A 167 1.14 -6.03 36.59
C SER A 167 0.95 -5.05 35.45
N ASN A 168 0.22 -3.96 35.66
CA ASN A 168 -0.01 -2.98 34.63
C ASN A 168 1.26 -2.20 34.26
N LEU A 169 2.14 -1.92 35.22
CA LEU A 169 3.43 -1.28 34.97
C LEU A 169 4.35 -2.17 34.12
N ASP A 170 4.34 -3.49 34.34
CA ASP A 170 5.07 -4.44 33.48
C ASP A 170 4.54 -4.44 32.03
N ASP A 171 3.23 -4.33 31.86
CA ASP A 171 2.60 -4.20 30.54
C ASP A 171 2.94 -2.85 29.88
N LEU A 172 2.87 -1.75 30.62
CA LEU A 172 3.23 -0.41 30.15
C LEU A 172 4.68 -0.32 29.71
N TYR A 173 5.60 -0.99 30.41
CA TYR A 173 6.98 -1.16 29.97
C TYR A 173 7.07 -1.95 28.66
N SER A 174 6.33 -3.06 28.55
CA SER A 174 6.32 -3.89 27.35
C SER A 174 5.85 -3.13 26.10
N TYR A 175 4.95 -2.16 26.28
CA TYR A 175 4.46 -1.28 25.21
C TYR A 175 5.39 -0.10 24.90
N SER A 176 5.89 0.60 25.92
CA SER A 176 6.61 1.87 25.75
C SER A 176 8.14 1.74 25.71
N GLY A 177 8.69 0.70 26.35
CA GLY A 177 10.11 0.57 26.63
C GLY A 177 10.65 1.53 27.71
N ASP A 178 9.78 2.29 28.39
CA ASP A 178 10.20 3.21 29.45
C ASP A 178 10.55 2.44 30.73
N LYS A 179 11.84 2.51 31.10
CA LYS A 179 12.38 1.80 32.26
C LYS A 179 11.83 2.31 33.60
N THR A 180 11.19 3.48 33.60
CA THR A 180 10.56 4.05 34.80
C THR A 180 9.48 3.12 35.33
N TYR A 181 8.66 2.52 34.45
CA TYR A 181 7.61 1.59 34.86
C TYR A 181 8.15 0.30 35.50
N VAL A 182 9.23 -0.27 34.95
CA VAL A 182 9.91 -1.44 35.55
C VAL A 182 10.46 -1.10 36.93
N GLY A 183 11.09 0.08 37.08
CA GLY A 183 11.61 0.52 38.38
C GLY A 183 10.51 0.64 39.45
N PHE A 184 9.30 1.05 39.07
CA PHE A 184 8.16 1.05 39.97
C PHE A 184 7.64 -0.35 40.27
N ALA A 185 7.53 -1.23 39.26
CA ALA A 185 7.07 -2.60 39.44
C ALA A 185 8.00 -3.40 40.38
N GLU A 186 9.32 -3.27 40.23
CA GLU A 186 10.32 -3.88 41.11
C GLU A 186 10.19 -3.38 42.55
N ARG A 187 9.94 -2.08 42.76
CA ARG A 187 9.71 -1.53 44.11
C ARG A 187 8.40 -2.04 44.71
N LEU A 188 7.33 -2.14 43.92
CA LEU A 188 6.04 -2.66 44.37
C LEU A 188 6.10 -4.14 44.76
N GLU A 189 6.99 -4.94 44.17
CA GLU A 189 7.18 -6.35 44.54
C GLU A 189 7.55 -6.52 46.02
N TYR A 190 8.36 -5.62 46.56
CA TYR A 190 8.66 -5.61 48.00
C TYR A 190 7.39 -5.41 48.84
N TYR A 191 6.58 -4.40 48.52
CA TYR A 191 5.36 -4.10 49.26
C TYR A 191 4.29 -5.17 49.09
N GLU A 192 4.18 -5.78 47.91
CA GLU A 192 3.32 -6.94 47.66
C GLU A 192 3.65 -8.08 48.65
N SER A 193 4.93 -8.42 48.77
CA SER A 193 5.41 -9.45 49.70
C SER A 193 5.09 -9.11 51.16
N GLU A 194 5.37 -7.88 51.58
CA GLU A 194 5.11 -7.42 52.95
C GLU A 194 3.60 -7.41 53.26
N LEU A 195 2.76 -6.87 52.39
CA LEU A 195 1.30 -6.85 52.55
C LEU A 195 0.71 -8.27 52.58
N SER A 196 1.22 -9.16 51.73
CA SER A 196 0.83 -10.57 51.73
C SER A 196 1.16 -11.24 53.07
N SER A 197 2.35 -10.99 53.61
CA SER A 197 2.75 -11.51 54.93
C SER A 197 1.81 -11.04 56.05
N VAL A 198 1.39 -9.77 55.99
CA VAL A 198 0.48 -9.15 56.96
C VAL A 198 -0.88 -9.84 56.95
N ILE A 199 -1.40 -10.23 55.78
CA ILE A 199 -2.68 -10.92 55.62
C ILE A 199 -2.64 -12.39 56.06
N VAL A 200 -1.50 -13.06 55.86
CA VAL A 200 -1.33 -14.50 56.16
C VAL A 200 -1.17 -14.76 57.66
N VAL A 201 -0.54 -13.84 58.41
CA VAL A 201 -0.21 -14.06 59.84
C VAL A 201 -1.44 -13.96 60.77
N GLY A 202 -2.55 -13.38 60.32
CA GLY A 202 -3.91 -13.67 60.82
C GLY A 202 -4.30 -13.16 62.21
N ASP A 203 -5.14 -12.13 62.25
CA ASP A 203 -6.00 -11.79 63.40
C ASP A 203 -7.46 -11.63 62.90
N PRO A 204 -8.50 -12.24 63.51
CA PRO A 204 -9.80 -12.43 62.86
C PRO A 204 -10.71 -11.19 62.73
N GLY A 205 -10.26 -10.01 63.16
CA GLY A 205 -11.08 -8.78 63.07
C GLY A 205 -10.31 -7.57 62.61
N TYR A 206 -9.10 -7.37 63.15
CA TYR A 206 -8.33 -6.15 62.95
C TYR A 206 -6.84 -6.44 63.00
N MET A 207 -6.07 -5.80 62.13
CA MET A 207 -4.62 -5.83 62.22
C MET A 207 -4.14 -4.55 62.88
N THR A 208 -3.54 -4.67 64.07
CA THR A 208 -2.93 -3.51 64.74
C THR A 208 -1.81 -2.94 63.89
N LEU A 209 -1.84 -1.63 63.65
CA LEU A 209 -0.83 -0.93 62.87
C LEU A 209 0.42 -0.65 63.72
N THR A 210 1.33 -1.62 63.77
CA THR A 210 2.64 -1.50 64.44
C THR A 210 3.47 -0.37 63.82
N VAL A 211 4.50 0.11 64.52
CA VAL A 211 5.39 1.16 64.01
C VAL A 211 6.01 0.78 62.67
N GLU A 212 6.42 -0.49 62.51
CA GLU A 212 6.95 -1.04 61.26
C GLU A 212 5.91 -0.99 60.12
N LYS A 213 4.67 -1.40 60.39
CA LYS A 213 3.58 -1.34 59.40
C LYS A 213 3.21 0.10 59.01
N ARG A 214 3.26 1.06 59.96
CA ARG A 214 3.07 2.50 59.66
C ARG A 214 4.14 3.02 58.71
N TYR A 215 5.39 2.59 58.90
CA TYR A 215 6.50 2.96 58.03
C TYR A 215 6.30 2.38 56.63
N LEU A 216 5.98 1.08 56.55
CA LEU A 216 5.69 0.38 55.30
C LEU A 216 4.60 1.11 54.48
N ILE A 217 3.46 1.40 55.11
CA ILE A 217 2.34 2.09 54.44
C ILE A 217 2.73 3.49 53.99
N ARG A 218 3.54 4.22 54.75
CA ARG A 218 4.00 5.56 54.37
C ARG A 218 4.95 5.54 53.16
N GLU A 219 5.84 4.56 53.09
CA GLU A 219 6.71 4.43 51.91
C GLU A 219 5.92 3.97 50.69
N LEU A 220 4.95 3.07 50.86
CA LEU A 220 4.02 2.69 49.81
C LEU A 220 3.19 3.90 49.33
N HIS A 221 2.71 4.75 50.23
CA HIS A 221 2.03 6.01 49.91
C HIS A 221 2.89 6.89 48.99
N THR A 222 4.15 7.09 49.37
CA THR A 222 5.10 7.89 48.59
C THR A 222 5.30 7.30 47.20
N LEU A 223 5.48 5.98 47.10
CA LEU A 223 5.63 5.28 45.83
C LEU A 223 4.38 5.40 44.95
N LEU A 224 3.18 5.28 45.52
CA LEU A 224 1.94 5.43 44.76
C LEU A 224 1.76 6.85 44.21
N LEU A 225 2.18 7.88 44.95
CA LEU A 225 2.21 9.26 44.45
C LEU A 225 3.24 9.44 43.30
N GLU A 226 4.43 8.86 43.43
CA GLU A 226 5.44 8.90 42.35
C GLU A 226 4.92 8.20 41.08
N ILE A 227 4.18 7.09 41.23
CA ILE A 227 3.54 6.40 40.11
C ILE A 227 2.45 7.28 39.51
N GLU A 228 1.62 7.92 40.32
CA GLU A 228 0.57 8.84 39.85
C GLU A 228 1.17 9.99 39.03
N GLU A 229 2.23 10.63 39.51
CA GLU A 229 2.91 11.73 38.81
C GLU A 229 3.55 11.30 37.47
N ALA A 230 3.91 10.02 37.35
CA ALA A 230 4.55 9.46 36.16
C ALA A 230 3.56 8.96 35.09
N LEU A 231 2.29 8.75 35.44
CA LEU A 231 1.22 8.37 34.53
C LEU A 231 0.56 9.65 33.96
#